data_AF-A0A1Z9GHI5-F1
#
_entry.id   AF-A0A1Z9GHI5-F1
#
_cell.length_a   1.000
_cell.length_b   1.000
_cell.length_c   1.000
_cell.angle_alpha   90.00
_cell.angle_beta   90.00
_cell.angle_gamma   90.00
#
_symmetry.space_group_name_H-M   'P 1'
#
loop_
_entity.id
_entity.type
_entity.pdbx_description
1 polymer ?
#
loop_
_entity_poly.entity_id
_entity_poly.type
_entity_poly.pdbx_seq_one_letter_code
_entity_poly.pdbx_strand_id
1 'polypeptide(L)'
;MTEAEILNVAAQNRAAYINLGISFFLMNILFVLTAFLIRNFPIYIRGGFAALSVFGIFMTFMTYTANQGFFLLAVNELSQMAANGVAPTMLSFAEASDFTPGDKIEPPIWSPLVILATLAQAALTVYLFMINRWETKND
;
A
#
# COMPACT_ATOMS: atom_id res chain seq x y z
N MET A 1 -23.29 -9.00 11.46
CA MET A 1 -22.66 -7.67 11.61
C MET A 1 -23.71 -6.62 11.30
N THR A 2 -23.74 -5.53 12.07
CA THR A 2 -24.57 -4.35 11.79
C THR A 2 -23.88 -3.42 10.78
N GLU A 3 -24.64 -2.53 10.15
CA GLU A 3 -24.07 -1.49 9.26
C GLU A 3 -22.96 -0.70 9.97
N ALA A 4 -23.20 -0.29 11.21
CA ALA A 4 -22.23 0.49 12.00
C ALA A 4 -20.93 -0.28 12.28
N GLU A 5 -21.02 -1.60 12.54
CA GLU A 5 -19.84 -2.44 12.73
C GLU A 5 -19.00 -2.54 11.45
N ILE A 6 -19.64 -2.75 10.30
CA ILE A 6 -18.94 -2.86 9.01
C ILE A 6 -18.32 -1.52 8.61
N LEU A 7 -19.03 -0.41 8.81
CA LEU A 7 -18.49 0.94 8.58
C LEU A 7 -17.28 1.22 9.45
N ASN A 8 -17.31 0.84 10.74
CA ASN A 8 -16.17 1.01 11.64
C ASN A 8 -14.97 0.18 11.17
N VAL A 9 -15.17 -1.09 10.82
CA VAL A 9 -14.11 -1.95 10.27
C VAL A 9 -13.56 -1.37 8.96
N ALA A 10 -14.41 -0.89 8.05
CA ALA A 10 -14.00 -0.26 6.80
C ALA A 10 -13.16 1.00 7.05
N ALA A 11 -13.57 1.85 8.00
CA ALA A 11 -12.84 3.06 8.38
C ALA A 11 -11.45 2.74 8.97
N GLN A 12 -11.36 1.74 9.85
CA GLN A 12 -10.09 1.30 10.42
C GLN A 12 -9.13 0.74 9.36
N ASN A 13 -9.64 -0.11 8.45
CA ASN A 13 -8.86 -0.63 7.32
C ASN A 13 -8.38 0.51 6.40
N ARG A 14 -9.24 1.51 6.15
CA ARG A 14 -8.87 2.65 5.32
C ARG A 14 -7.79 3.53 5.97
N ALA A 15 -7.87 3.75 7.28
CA ALA A 15 -6.82 4.45 8.02
C ALA A 15 -5.49 3.69 7.98
N ALA A 16 -5.51 2.36 8.18
CA ALA A 16 -4.32 1.51 8.06
C ALA A 16 -3.72 1.57 6.65
N TYR A 17 -4.55 1.50 5.61
CA TYR A 17 -4.13 1.64 4.21
C TYR A 17 -3.40 2.97 3.94
N ILE A 18 -3.95 4.09 4.44
CA ILE A 18 -3.32 5.43 4.28
C ILE A 18 -1.97 5.47 5.00
N ASN A 19 -1.89 4.97 6.23
CA ASN A 19 -0.64 4.93 7.01
C ASN A 19 0.44 4.07 6.34
N LEU A 20 0.06 2.95 5.73
CA LEU A 20 0.96 2.10 4.96
C LEU A 20 1.43 2.80 3.68
N GLY A 21 0.56 3.56 3.01
CA GLY A 21 0.93 4.39 1.86
C GLY A 21 1.98 5.45 2.20
N ILE A 22 1.82 6.15 3.33
CA ILE A 22 2.82 7.10 3.84
C ILE A 22 4.13 6.38 4.18
N SER A 23 4.03 5.20 4.80
CA SER A 23 5.20 4.38 5.13
C SER A 23 5.97 3.94 3.87
N PHE A 24 5.27 3.57 2.80
CA PHE A 24 5.86 3.26 1.49
C PHE A 24 6.68 4.43 0.94
N PHE A 25 6.15 5.65 1.06
CA PHE A 25 6.85 6.86 0.65
C PHE A 25 8.11 7.09 1.52
N LEU A 26 7.98 7.07 2.84
CA LEU A 26 9.09 7.32 3.77
C LEU A 26 10.21 6.26 3.68
N MET A 27 9.88 5.00 3.37
CA MET A 27 10.86 3.94 3.15
C MET A 27 11.85 4.29 2.03
N ASN A 28 11.44 5.03 0.99
CA ASN A 28 12.37 5.45 -0.07
C ASN A 28 13.48 6.35 0.46
N ILE A 29 13.13 7.32 1.32
CA ILE A 29 14.10 8.23 1.93
C ILE A 29 15.07 7.43 2.81
N LEU A 30 14.54 6.52 3.62
CA LEU A 30 15.36 5.67 4.49
C LEU A 30 16.31 4.77 3.69
N PHE A 31 15.86 4.17 2.60
CA PHE A 31 16.71 3.32 1.75
C PHE A 31 17.86 4.11 1.11
N VAL A 32 17.60 5.31 0.60
CA VAL A 32 18.67 6.17 0.06
C VAL A 32 19.67 6.53 1.15
N LEU A 33 19.21 6.93 2.33
CA LEU A 33 20.08 7.28 3.46
C LEU A 33 20.90 6.07 3.94
N THR A 34 20.27 4.92 4.14
CA THR A 34 20.96 3.69 4.55
C THR A 34 22.01 3.30 3.52
N ALA A 35 21.64 3.27 2.23
CA ALA A 35 22.57 2.96 1.14
C ALA A 35 23.77 3.91 1.12
N PHE A 36 23.56 5.20 1.40
CA PHE A 36 24.64 6.18 1.51
C PHE A 36 25.55 5.88 2.70
N LEU A 37 24.99 5.64 3.88
CA LEU A 37 25.76 5.41 5.11
C LEU A 37 26.64 4.14 5.01
N ILE A 38 26.13 3.08 4.39
CA ILE A 38 26.84 1.79 4.28
C ILE A 38 27.67 1.66 3.01
N ARG A 39 27.79 2.72 2.18
CA ARG A 39 28.39 2.63 0.83
C ARG A 39 29.82 2.07 0.80
N ASN A 40 30.59 2.32 1.87
CA ASN A 40 31.99 1.88 1.99
C ASN A 40 32.13 0.52 2.68
N PHE A 41 31.03 -0.13 3.07
CA PHE A 41 31.07 -1.42 3.72
C PHE A 41 31.33 -2.53 2.70
N PRO A 42 31.85 -3.70 3.15
CA PRO A 42 32.00 -4.86 2.29
C PRO A 42 30.70 -5.28 1.61
N ILE A 43 30.82 -5.80 0.39
CA ILE A 43 29.67 -6.10 -0.48
C ILE A 43 28.67 -7.08 0.15
N TYR A 44 29.12 -8.01 1.00
CA TYR A 44 28.24 -8.96 1.69
C TYR A 44 27.39 -8.29 2.77
N ILE A 45 27.89 -7.27 3.47
CA ILE A 45 27.09 -6.50 4.43
C ILE A 45 26.03 -5.69 3.68
N ARG A 46 26.44 -5.00 2.61
CA ARG A 46 25.54 -4.25 1.73
C ARG A 46 24.45 -5.15 1.14
N GLY A 47 24.80 -6.38 0.76
CA GLY A 47 23.89 -7.40 0.26
C GLY A 47 22.88 -7.86 1.30
N GLY A 48 23.31 -8.06 2.55
CA GLY A 48 22.42 -8.36 3.67
C GLY A 48 21.37 -7.27 3.89
N PHE A 49 21.79 -6.00 3.88
CA PHE A 49 20.86 -4.87 3.96
C PHE A 49 19.90 -4.81 2.77
N ALA A 50 20.40 -5.01 1.54
CA ALA A 50 19.54 -5.03 0.34
C ALA A 50 18.46 -6.12 0.44
N ALA A 51 18.82 -7.34 0.86
CA ALA A 51 17.88 -8.44 1.02
C ALA A 51 16.82 -8.15 2.09
N LEU A 52 17.22 -7.61 3.24
CA LEU A 52 16.29 -7.22 4.31
C LEU A 52 15.35 -6.10 3.88
N SER A 53 15.85 -5.11 3.15
CA SER A 53 15.03 -4.01 2.62
C SER A 53 14.01 -4.51 1.58
N VAL A 54 14.40 -5.40 0.66
CA VAL A 54 13.48 -6.03 -0.30
C VAL A 54 12.41 -6.86 0.40
N PHE A 55 12.80 -7.64 1.41
CA PHE A 55 11.83 -8.38 2.23
C PHE A 55 10.84 -7.44 2.94
N GLY A 56 11.34 -6.33 3.51
CA GLY A 56 10.49 -5.30 4.12
C GLY A 56 9.50 -4.68 3.12
N ILE A 57 9.96 -4.33 1.91
CA ILE A 57 9.08 -3.84 0.82
C ILE A 57 7.97 -4.85 0.53
N PHE A 58 8.32 -6.13 0.40
CA PHE A 58 7.36 -7.19 0.12
C PHE A 58 6.32 -7.34 1.24
N MET A 59 6.73 -7.36 2.50
CA MET A 59 5.82 -7.45 3.64
C MET A 59 4.86 -6.26 3.72
N THR A 60 5.37 -5.05 3.50
CA THR A 60 4.55 -3.84 3.46
C THR A 60 3.56 -3.89 2.29
N PHE A 61 3.97 -4.35 1.11
CA PHE A 61 3.10 -4.50 -0.07
C PHE A 61 1.97 -5.50 0.17
N MET A 62 2.28 -6.67 0.74
CA MET A 62 1.28 -7.68 1.08
C MET A 62 0.26 -7.15 2.08
N THR A 63 0.72 -6.43 3.11
CA THR A 63 -0.14 -5.83 4.13
C THR A 63 -1.02 -4.73 3.54
N TYR A 64 -0.47 -3.90 2.66
CA TYR A 64 -1.20 -2.86 1.94
C TYR A 64 -2.30 -3.44 1.06
N THR A 65 -1.97 -4.47 0.29
CA THR A 65 -2.91 -5.19 -0.59
C THR A 65 -4.03 -5.85 0.22
N ALA A 66 -3.69 -6.47 1.35
CA ALA A 66 -4.67 -7.09 2.25
C ALA A 66 -5.66 -6.05 2.80
N ASN A 67 -5.18 -4.92 3.33
CA ASN A 67 -6.05 -3.85 3.84
C ASN A 67 -6.97 -3.28 2.76
N GLN A 68 -6.46 -3.10 1.53
CA GLN A 68 -7.29 -2.65 0.40
C GLN A 68 -8.35 -3.69 0.02
N GLY A 69 -7.99 -4.97 0.03
CA GLY A 69 -8.93 -6.07 -0.21
C GLY A 69 -10.03 -6.14 0.84
N PHE A 70 -9.68 -6.07 2.12
CA PHE A 70 -10.66 -6.04 3.22
C PHE A 70 -11.58 -4.82 3.16
N PHE A 71 -11.03 -3.64 2.83
CA PHE A 71 -11.84 -2.45 2.61
C PHE A 71 -12.86 -2.68 1.48
N LEU A 72 -12.42 -3.18 0.33
CA LEU A 72 -13.33 -3.44 -0.80
C LEU A 72 -14.40 -4.48 -0.44
N LEU A 73 -14.06 -5.53 0.31
CA LEU A 73 -15.03 -6.51 0.79
C LEU A 73 -16.09 -5.85 1.69
N ALA A 74 -15.67 -5.05 2.67
CA ALA A 74 -16.58 -4.38 3.60
C ALA A 74 -17.53 -3.40 2.88
N VAL A 75 -17.03 -2.61 1.92
CA VAL A 75 -17.90 -1.67 1.18
C VAL A 75 -18.82 -2.41 0.20
N ASN A 76 -18.39 -3.52 -0.40
CA ASN A 76 -19.28 -4.36 -1.21
C ASN A 76 -20.39 -5.00 -0.35
N GLU A 77 -20.08 -5.46 0.87
CA GLU A 77 -21.09 -5.96 1.81
C GLU A 77 -22.11 -4.86 2.18
N LEU A 78 -21.63 -3.64 2.47
CA LEU A 78 -22.51 -2.48 2.71
C LEU A 78 -23.40 -2.16 1.51
N SER A 79 -22.86 -2.23 0.28
CA SER A 79 -23.64 -2.02 -0.95
C SER A 79 -24.79 -3.04 -1.06
N GLN A 80 -24.52 -4.32 -0.79
CA GLN A 80 -25.56 -5.37 -0.78
C GLN A 80 -26.59 -5.16 0.35
N MET A 81 -26.14 -4.74 1.53
CA MET A 81 -27.04 -4.42 2.64
C MET A 81 -27.94 -3.21 2.33
N ALA A 82 -27.43 -2.23 1.61
CA ALA A 82 -28.22 -1.07 1.17
C ALA A 82 -29.29 -1.48 0.17
N ALA A 83 -28.96 -2.35 -0.80
CA ALA A 83 -29.94 -2.92 -1.73
C ALA A 83 -31.04 -3.72 -1.02
N ASN A 84 -30.69 -4.40 0.08
CA ASN A 84 -31.63 -5.14 0.92
C ASN A 84 -32.39 -4.25 1.94
N GLY A 85 -32.16 -2.93 1.94
CA GLY A 85 -32.86 -1.98 2.81
C GLY A 85 -32.43 -1.99 4.28
N VAL A 86 -31.30 -2.62 4.62
CA VAL A 86 -30.81 -2.78 6.01
C VAL A 86 -29.56 -1.97 6.33
N ALA A 87 -29.09 -1.13 5.39
CA ALA A 87 -27.99 -0.18 5.57
C ALA A 87 -28.43 1.24 5.11
N PRO A 88 -29.18 1.98 5.95
CA PRO A 88 -29.70 3.31 5.60
C PRO A 88 -28.61 4.36 5.35
N THR A 89 -27.47 4.26 6.04
CA THR A 89 -26.35 5.19 5.85
C THR A 89 -25.74 5.00 4.46
N MET A 90 -25.47 3.75 4.09
CA MET A 90 -24.95 3.43 2.76
C MET A 90 -25.96 3.76 1.65
N LEU A 91 -27.27 3.55 1.89
CA LEU A 91 -28.32 3.94 0.94
C LEU A 91 -28.30 5.45 0.68
N SER A 92 -28.28 6.27 1.73
CA SER A 92 -28.20 7.74 1.57
C SER A 92 -26.92 8.20 0.89
N PHE A 93 -25.79 7.52 1.14
CA PHE A 93 -24.54 7.78 0.43
C PHE A 93 -24.65 7.46 -1.07
N ALA A 94 -25.30 6.34 -1.40
CA ALA A 94 -25.50 5.89 -2.77
C ALA A 94 -26.33 6.90 -3.57
N GLU A 95 -27.45 7.38 -2.99
CA GLU A 95 -28.31 8.42 -3.55
C GLU A 95 -27.57 9.74 -3.78
N ALA A 96 -26.61 10.09 -2.90
CA ALA A 96 -25.81 11.31 -3.02
C ALA A 96 -24.63 11.20 -4.01
N SER A 97 -24.21 9.99 -4.38
CA SER A 97 -22.93 9.74 -5.08
C SER A 97 -23.08 9.13 -6.48
N ASP A 98 -24.29 9.16 -7.05
CA ASP A 98 -24.64 8.53 -8.33
C ASP A 98 -24.25 7.03 -8.39
N PHE A 99 -24.34 6.37 -7.24
CA PHE A 99 -23.99 4.96 -7.06
C PHE A 99 -25.27 4.16 -6.84
N THR A 100 -25.44 3.04 -7.53
CA THR A 100 -26.62 2.18 -7.33
C THR A 100 -26.35 1.18 -6.20
N PRO A 101 -27.19 1.13 -5.15
CA PRO A 101 -27.08 0.09 -4.14
C PRO A 101 -27.12 -1.32 -4.75
N GLY A 102 -26.22 -2.19 -4.31
CA GLY A 102 -26.07 -3.55 -4.83
C GLY A 102 -25.09 -3.66 -5.99
N ASP A 103 -24.64 -2.55 -6.57
CA ASP A 103 -23.55 -2.56 -7.55
C ASP A 103 -22.25 -3.00 -6.88
N LYS A 104 -21.45 -3.74 -7.64
CA LYS A 104 -20.13 -4.17 -7.24
C LYS A 104 -19.17 -2.98 -7.33
N ILE A 105 -18.50 -2.70 -6.22
CA ILE A 105 -17.44 -1.69 -6.17
C ILE A 105 -16.14 -2.35 -6.59
N GLU A 106 -15.61 -1.90 -7.72
CA GLU A 106 -14.36 -2.41 -8.29
C GLU A 106 -13.17 -1.54 -7.88
N PRO A 107 -11.97 -2.13 -7.77
CA PRO A 107 -10.76 -1.35 -7.58
C PRO A 107 -10.55 -0.39 -8.76
N PRO A 108 -9.86 0.75 -8.55
CA PRO A 108 -9.51 1.65 -9.64
C PRO A 108 -8.69 0.96 -10.73
N ILE A 109 -8.88 1.35 -12.00
CA ILE A 109 -8.20 0.75 -13.16
C ILE A 109 -6.66 0.81 -13.08
N TRP A 110 -6.12 1.78 -12.35
CA TRP A 110 -4.68 1.94 -12.13
C TRP A 110 -4.12 1.07 -11.00
N SER A 111 -4.96 0.34 -10.26
CA SER A 111 -4.53 -0.52 -9.14
C SER A 111 -3.38 -1.49 -9.49
N PRO A 112 -3.31 -2.10 -10.69
CA PRO A 112 -2.17 -2.93 -11.09
C PRO A 112 -0.83 -2.21 -11.13
N LEU A 113 -0.81 -0.88 -11.31
CA LEU A 113 0.42 -0.08 -11.32
C LEU A 113 1.17 -0.13 -9.98
N VAL A 114 0.47 -0.43 -8.87
CA VAL A 114 1.11 -0.57 -7.56
C VAL A 114 2.13 -1.71 -7.55
N ILE A 115 1.83 -2.83 -8.22
CA ILE A 115 2.76 -3.97 -8.34
C ILE A 115 4.03 -3.53 -9.08
N LEU A 116 3.88 -2.82 -10.20
CA LEU A 116 5.00 -2.30 -10.97
C LEU A 116 5.85 -1.32 -10.16
N ALA A 117 5.19 -0.44 -9.39
CA ALA A 117 5.86 0.51 -8.51
C ALA A 117 6.65 -0.21 -7.40
N THR A 118 6.08 -1.24 -6.77
CA THR A 118 6.75 -2.05 -5.74
C THR A 118 7.97 -2.78 -6.32
N LEU A 119 7.86 -3.37 -7.51
CA LEU A 119 8.99 -4.02 -8.18
C LEU A 119 10.10 -3.02 -8.54
N ALA A 120 9.72 -1.85 -9.06
CA ALA A 120 10.67 -0.78 -9.36
C ALA A 120 11.39 -0.32 -8.09
N GLN A 121 10.65 -0.14 -6.98
CA GLN A 121 11.23 0.22 -5.69
C GLN A 121 12.22 -0.83 -5.19
N ALA A 122 11.88 -2.12 -5.26
CA ALA A 122 12.78 -3.21 -4.88
C ALA A 122 14.05 -3.23 -5.74
N ALA A 123 13.91 -3.09 -7.06
CA ALA A 123 15.05 -3.06 -7.98
C ALA A 123 15.97 -1.84 -7.72
N LEU A 124 15.38 -0.65 -7.51
CA LEU A 124 16.12 0.56 -7.16
C LEU A 124 16.85 0.41 -5.82
N THR A 125 16.22 -0.21 -4.83
CA THR A 125 16.87 -0.51 -3.55
C THR A 125 18.09 -1.41 -3.74
N VAL A 126 17.97 -2.51 -4.49
CA VAL A 126 19.13 -3.37 -4.78
C VAL A 126 20.23 -2.60 -5.51
N TYR A 127 19.86 -1.80 -6.52
CA TYR A 127 20.79 -0.95 -7.25
C TYR A 127 21.54 0.01 -6.31
N LEU A 128 20.82 0.76 -5.48
CA LEU A 128 21.39 1.73 -4.53
C LEU A 128 22.35 1.07 -3.54
N PHE A 129 21.96 -0.09 -3.00
CA PHE A 129 22.73 -0.77 -1.97
C PHE A 129 23.94 -1.47 -2.56
N MET A 130 23.90 -2.01 -3.78
CA MET A 130 24.93 -2.92 -4.29
C MET A 130 25.77 -2.34 -5.43
N ILE A 131 25.15 -1.57 -6.32
CA ILE A 131 25.72 -1.24 -7.63
C ILE A 131 26.11 0.24 -7.72
N ASN A 132 25.30 1.11 -7.11
CA ASN A 132 25.44 2.55 -7.23
C ASN A 132 26.84 3.02 -6.84
N ARG A 133 27.49 3.71 -7.77
CA ARG A 133 28.72 4.44 -7.54
C ARG A 133 28.33 5.86 -7.19
N TRP A 134 28.19 6.13 -5.90
CA TRP A 134 27.97 7.49 -5.39
C TRP A 134 29.01 8.41 -6.01
N GLU A 135 28.58 9.53 -6.61
CA GLU A 135 29.49 10.45 -7.31
C GLU A 135 30.69 10.80 -6.43
N THR A 136 31.87 10.31 -6.81
CA THR A 136 33.13 10.84 -6.32
C THR A 136 33.44 12.06 -7.16
N LYS A 137 33.08 13.25 -6.67
CA LYS A 137 33.76 14.47 -7.12
C LYS A 137 35.21 14.35 -6.66
N ASN A 138 36.09 14.00 -7.59
CA ASN A 138 37.52 14.23 -7.52
C ASN A 138 37.91 14.95 -8.81
N ASP A 139 37.66 16.25 -8.84
CA ASP A 139 38.52 17.21 -9.53
C ASP A 139 39.00 18.20 -8.46
#